data_AF-A0A5T1YY23-F1
#
_entry.id   AF-A0A5T1YY23-F1
#
_cell.length_a   1.000
_cell.length_b   1.000
_cell.length_c   1.000
_cell.angle_alpha   90.00
_cell.angle_beta   90.00
_cell.angle_gamma   90.00
#
_symmetry.space_group_name_H-M   'P 1'
#
loop_
_entity.id
_entity.type
_entity.pdbx_description
1 polymer ?
#
loop_
_entity_poly.entity_id
_entity_poly.type
_entity_poly.pdbx_seq_one_letter_code
_entity_poly.pdbx_strand_id
1 'polypeptide(L)'
;MKELFQKIWQNELQFLNFDAKFQDKSKLDTAECAIILSVNKDNYERYFLLKEFQELCKKIDLRVDIFSMQNAQICILNLFKSGFISKQDLLKALKILEKISKNTEIFD
;
A
#
# COMPACT_ATOMS: atom_id res chain seq x y z
N MET A 1 -13.04 0.70 -6.98
CA MET A 1 -11.95 0.04 -6.20
C MET A 1 -11.48 -1.23 -6.91
N LYS A 2 -12.38 -2.15 -7.28
CA LYS A 2 -12.04 -3.32 -8.09
C LYS A 2 -11.21 -3.00 -9.34
N GLU A 3 -11.66 -2.07 -10.18
CA GLU A 3 -10.92 -1.64 -11.40
C GLU A 3 -9.52 -1.08 -11.09
N LEU A 4 -9.38 -0.35 -9.97
CA LEU A 4 -8.07 0.16 -9.53
C LEU A 4 -7.13 -0.99 -9.22
N PHE A 5 -7.60 -2.00 -8.48
CA PHE A 5 -6.80 -3.18 -8.15
C PHE A 5 -6.49 -4.01 -9.38
N GLN A 6 -7.42 -4.16 -10.34
CA GLN A 6 -7.15 -4.85 -11.60
C GLN A 6 -5.98 -4.20 -12.35
N LYS A 7 -5.87 -2.86 -12.29
CA LYS A 7 -4.74 -2.13 -12.88
C LYS A 7 -3.45 -2.32 -12.07
N ILE A 8 -3.49 -2.12 -10.75
CA ILE A 8 -2.30 -2.23 -9.87
C ILE A 8 -1.70 -3.65 -9.89
N TRP A 9 -2.56 -4.67 -9.97
CA TRP A 9 -2.18 -6.07 -9.87
C TRP A 9 -2.30 -6.83 -11.20
N GLN A 10 -2.48 -6.15 -12.33
CA GLN A 10 -2.53 -6.75 -13.67
C GLN A 10 -3.52 -7.95 -13.77
N ASN A 11 -4.69 -7.82 -13.15
CA ASN A 11 -5.73 -8.86 -12.99
C ASN A 11 -5.41 -10.03 -12.03
N GLU A 12 -4.26 -10.03 -11.36
CA GLU A 12 -3.93 -10.99 -10.28
C GLU A 12 -4.65 -10.64 -8.97
N LEU A 13 -5.98 -10.65 -8.99
CA LEU A 13 -6.80 -10.38 -7.82
C LEU A 13 -7.04 -11.64 -7.01
N GLN A 14 -6.91 -11.48 -5.69
CA GLN A 14 -7.33 -12.51 -4.75
C GLN A 14 -8.82 -12.36 -4.40
N PHE A 15 -9.36 -13.23 -3.55
CA PHE A 15 -10.74 -13.13 -3.08
C PHE A 15 -10.88 -12.00 -2.04
N LEU A 16 -11.00 -10.76 -2.53
CA LEU A 16 -10.93 -9.56 -1.70
C LEU A 16 -12.30 -9.14 -1.12
N ASN A 17 -12.31 -8.81 0.17
CA ASN A 17 -13.42 -8.11 0.81
C ASN A 17 -13.22 -6.60 0.71
N PHE A 18 -13.95 -5.92 -0.18
CA PHE A 18 -13.81 -4.47 -0.38
C PHE A 18 -14.33 -3.61 0.78
N ASP A 19 -15.01 -4.20 1.76
CA ASP A 19 -15.46 -3.54 3.00
C ASP A 19 -14.50 -3.77 4.18
N ALA A 20 -13.36 -4.43 3.94
CA ALA A 20 -12.35 -4.68 4.96
C ALA A 20 -11.83 -3.39 5.60
N LYS A 21 -11.57 -3.45 6.91
CA LYS A 21 -11.07 -2.34 7.74
C LYS A 21 -10.01 -2.88 8.68
N PHE A 22 -9.03 -2.05 9.02
CA PHE A 22 -8.16 -2.36 10.15
C PHE A 22 -8.97 -2.38 11.44
N GLN A 23 -8.62 -3.31 12.33
CA GLN A 23 -9.16 -3.35 13.69
C GLN A 23 -8.72 -2.11 14.48
N ASP A 24 -7.46 -1.72 14.33
CA ASP A 24 -6.90 -0.49 14.89
C ASP A 24 -6.43 0.44 13.76
N LYS A 25 -7.08 1.61 13.68
CA LYS A 25 -6.85 2.61 12.63
C LYS A 25 -5.63 3.48 12.90
N SER A 26 -5.11 3.46 14.13
CA SER A 26 -4.02 4.33 14.59
C SER A 26 -2.62 3.73 14.39
N LYS A 27 -2.54 2.46 13.98
CA LYS A 27 -1.27 1.75 13.80
C LYS A 27 -0.41 2.29 12.66
N LEU A 28 -0.99 2.97 11.68
CA LEU A 28 -0.26 3.48 10.51
C LEU A 28 -0.33 5.00 10.44
N ASP A 29 0.81 5.62 10.17
CA ASP A 29 0.85 7.01 9.74
C ASP A 29 0.61 7.15 8.23
N THR A 30 0.50 8.39 7.75
CA THR A 30 0.23 8.69 6.34
C THR A 30 1.34 8.20 5.40
N ALA A 31 2.60 8.24 5.81
CA ALA A 31 3.73 7.81 4.99
C ALA A 31 3.75 6.29 4.85
N GLU A 32 3.52 5.58 5.96
CA GLU A 32 3.38 4.12 5.98
C GLU A 32 2.18 3.66 5.13
N CYS A 33 1.06 4.39 5.19
CA CYS A 33 -0.08 4.16 4.31
C CYS A 33 0.30 4.34 2.83
N ALA A 34 1.06 5.37 2.50
CA ALA A 34 1.52 5.62 1.14
C ALA A 34 2.47 4.52 0.64
N ILE A 35 3.35 4.00 1.50
CA ILE A 35 4.25 2.88 1.20
C ILE A 35 3.44 1.62 0.86
N ILE A 36 2.45 1.26 1.67
CA ILE A 36 1.62 0.07 1.38
C ILE A 36 0.81 0.26 0.08
N LEU A 37 0.29 1.47 -0.17
CA LEU A 37 -0.46 1.79 -1.38
C LEU A 37 0.39 1.86 -2.67
N SER A 38 1.70 2.06 -2.57
CA SER A 38 2.59 2.10 -3.73
C SER A 38 2.99 0.70 -4.21
N VAL A 39 2.71 -0.34 -3.43
CA VAL A 39 2.97 -1.73 -3.79
C VAL A 39 2.09 -2.17 -4.95
N ASN A 40 2.69 -2.75 -5.96
CA ASN A 40 2.04 -3.26 -7.17
C ASN A 40 2.71 -4.55 -7.65
N LYS A 41 2.21 -5.15 -8.73
CA LYS A 41 2.75 -6.42 -9.24
C LYS A 41 4.25 -6.38 -9.57
N ASP A 42 4.75 -5.23 -10.01
CA ASP A 42 6.10 -5.06 -10.54
C ASP A 42 7.14 -4.79 -9.45
N ASN A 43 6.72 -4.19 -8.32
CA ASN A 43 7.62 -3.80 -7.23
C ASN A 43 7.43 -4.59 -5.93
N TYR A 44 6.37 -5.42 -5.85
CA TYR A 44 6.04 -6.25 -4.69
C TYR A 44 7.27 -6.97 -4.14
N GLU A 45 7.95 -7.77 -4.97
CA GLU A 45 9.13 -8.55 -4.57
C GLU A 45 10.26 -7.68 -4.01
N ARG A 46 10.52 -6.51 -4.62
CA ARG A 46 11.57 -5.59 -4.17
C ARG A 46 11.26 -5.03 -2.79
N TYR A 47 10.00 -4.66 -2.53
CA TYR A 47 9.58 -4.21 -1.19
C TYR A 47 9.84 -5.29 -0.12
N PHE A 48 9.63 -6.58 -0.44
CA PHE A 48 9.88 -7.65 0.54
C PHE A 48 11.32 -7.86 0.94
N LEU A 49 12.25 -7.46 0.10
CA LEU A 49 13.67 -7.54 0.42
C LEU A 49 14.10 -6.43 1.40
N LEU A 50 13.28 -5.38 1.57
CA LEU A 50 13.56 -4.27 2.46
C LEU A 50 13.17 -4.62 3.91
N LYS A 51 14.13 -4.49 4.83
CA LYS A 51 13.93 -4.77 6.25
C LYS A 51 12.86 -3.87 6.86
N GLU A 52 12.87 -2.60 6.50
CA GLU A 52 11.94 -1.58 6.96
C GLU A 52 10.49 -1.92 6.55
N PHE A 53 10.33 -2.47 5.34
CA PHE A 53 9.02 -2.90 4.86
C PHE A 53 8.51 -4.15 5.60
N GLN A 54 9.41 -5.09 5.92
CA GLN A 54 9.07 -6.24 6.76
C GLN A 54 8.68 -5.82 8.19
N GLU A 55 9.37 -4.84 8.76
CA GLU A 55 9.03 -4.26 10.07
C GLU A 55 7.67 -3.56 10.04
N LEU A 56 7.39 -2.81 8.97
CA LEU A 56 6.08 -2.22 8.73
C LEU A 56 4.98 -3.29 8.65
N CYS A 57 5.20 -4.39 7.92
CA CYS A 57 4.23 -5.48 7.85
C CYS A 57 3.98 -6.11 9.23
N LYS A 58 5.03 -6.32 10.04
CA LYS A 58 4.91 -6.82 11.41
C LYS A 58 4.10 -5.88 12.31
N LYS A 59 4.28 -4.56 12.17
CA LYS A 59 3.55 -3.53 12.96
C LYS A 59 2.03 -3.67 12.88
N ILE A 60 1.52 -4.07 11.71
CA ILE A 60 0.09 -4.27 11.44
C ILE A 60 -0.32 -5.73 11.35
N ASP A 61 0.50 -6.65 11.88
CA ASP A 61 0.25 -8.09 11.89
C ASP A 61 -0.05 -8.65 10.48
N LEU A 62 0.57 -8.05 9.46
CA LEU A 62 0.32 -8.37 8.06
C LEU A 62 1.25 -9.48 7.59
N ARG A 63 0.66 -10.55 7.03
CA ARG A 63 1.45 -11.54 6.31
C ARG A 63 1.97 -10.96 5.01
N VAL A 64 3.12 -11.48 4.62
CA VAL A 64 3.98 -10.97 3.56
C VAL A 64 3.60 -11.70 2.25
N ASP A 65 2.30 -11.68 1.92
CA ASP A 65 1.70 -12.34 0.75
C ASP A 65 0.80 -11.38 -0.04
N ILE A 66 0.55 -11.69 -1.32
CA ILE A 66 -0.22 -10.83 -2.23
C ILE A 66 -1.63 -10.58 -1.69
N PHE A 67 -2.29 -11.59 -1.13
CA PHE A 67 -3.63 -11.45 -0.57
C PHE A 67 -3.66 -10.44 0.59
N SER A 68 -2.74 -10.59 1.53
CA SER A 68 -2.63 -9.75 2.70
C SER A 68 -2.27 -8.32 2.29
N MET A 69 -1.36 -8.14 1.33
CA MET A 69 -1.03 -6.83 0.79
C MET A 69 -2.25 -6.15 0.15
N GLN A 70 -2.96 -6.85 -0.73
CA GLN A 70 -4.18 -6.33 -1.34
C GLN A 70 -5.24 -5.96 -0.30
N ASN A 71 -5.41 -6.79 0.73
CA ASN A 71 -6.34 -6.54 1.82
C ASN A 71 -5.95 -5.31 2.65
N ALA A 72 -4.67 -5.12 2.96
CA ALA A 72 -4.17 -3.92 3.64
C ALA A 72 -4.42 -2.66 2.81
N GLN A 73 -4.18 -2.71 1.51
CA GLN A 73 -4.47 -1.61 0.59
C GLN A 73 -5.97 -1.24 0.60
N ILE A 74 -6.87 -2.22 0.63
CA ILE A 74 -8.32 -1.98 0.77
C ILE A 74 -8.62 -1.29 2.10
N CYS A 75 -8.09 -1.79 3.21
CA CYS A 75 -8.27 -1.19 4.54
C CYS A 75 -7.84 0.27 4.55
N ILE A 76 -6.68 0.60 3.98
CA ILE A 76 -6.17 1.99 3.89
C ILE A 76 -7.09 2.85 3.02
N LEU A 77 -7.53 2.35 1.86
CA LEU A 77 -8.45 3.11 1.01
C LEU A 77 -9.80 3.36 1.70
N ASN A 78 -10.26 2.43 2.53
CA ASN A 78 -11.47 2.61 3.33
C ASN A 78 -11.25 3.62 4.47
N LEU A 79 -10.06 3.67 5.09
CA LEU A 79 -9.69 4.75 6.01
C LEU A 79 -9.70 6.11 5.32
N PHE A 80 -9.08 6.19 4.15
CA PHE A 80 -9.07 7.38 3.31
C PHE A 80 -10.49 7.85 2.96
N LYS A 81 -11.36 6.94 2.51
CA LYS A 81 -12.77 7.25 2.22
C LYS A 81 -13.54 7.74 3.45
N SER A 82 -13.19 7.24 4.65
CA SER A 82 -13.82 7.68 5.90
C SER A 82 -13.32 9.03 6.41
N GLY A 83 -12.34 9.65 5.74
CA GLY A 83 -11.75 10.92 6.14
C GLY A 83 -10.71 10.81 7.26
N PHE A 84 -10.33 9.58 7.66
CA PHE A 84 -9.33 9.36 8.71
C PHE A 84 -7.91 9.72 8.27
N ILE A 85 -7.64 9.66 6.95
CA ILE A 85 -6.35 10.03 6.36
C ILE A 85 -6.56 11.28 5.50
N SER A 86 -5.72 12.29 5.72
CA SER A 86 -5.71 13.52 4.91
C SER A 86 -5.38 13.22 3.45
N LYS A 87 -6.27 13.64 2.53
CA LYS A 87 -6.06 13.49 1.09
C LYS A 87 -4.80 14.18 0.61
N GLN A 88 -4.54 15.39 1.11
CA GLN A 88 -3.41 16.18 0.65
C GLN A 88 -2.09 15.54 1.08
N ASP A 89 -2.01 15.07 2.32
CA ASP A 89 -0.80 14.46 2.85
C ASP A 89 -0.53 13.11 2.20
N LEU A 90 -1.58 12.30 2.00
CA LEU A 90 -1.44 11.02 1.31
C LEU A 90 -0.96 11.18 -0.13
N LEU A 91 -1.55 12.11 -0.88
CA LEU A 91 -1.12 12.40 -2.26
C LEU A 91 0.30 12.96 -2.30
N LYS A 92 0.69 13.79 -1.33
CA LYS A 92 2.06 14.32 -1.23
C LYS A 92 3.05 13.19 -0.98
N ALA A 93 2.76 12.28 -0.05
CA ALA A 93 3.60 11.13 0.24
C ALA A 93 3.75 10.19 -0.98
N LEU A 94 2.65 9.87 -1.65
CA LEU A 94 2.67 9.05 -2.88
C LEU A 94 3.51 9.70 -4.00
N LYS A 95 3.40 11.02 -4.18
CA LYS A 95 4.22 11.76 -5.17
C LYS A 95 5.71 11.74 -4.83
N ILE A 96 6.07 11.75 -3.54
CA ILE A 96 7.47 11.63 -3.13
C ILE A 96 8.00 10.25 -3.51
N LEU A 97 7.24 9.18 -3.20
CA LEU A 97 7.62 7.80 -3.57
C LEU A 97 7.76 7.63 -5.09
N GLU A 98 6.83 8.19 -5.87
CA GLU A 98 6.89 8.16 -7.35
C GLU A 98 8.16 8.84 -7.88
N LYS A 99 8.53 10.00 -7.32
CA LYS A 99 9.75 10.72 -7.71
C LYS A 99 11.01 9.93 -7.37
N ILE A 100 11.06 9.29 -6.20
CA ILE A 100 12.19 8.45 -5.81
C ILE A 100 12.33 7.29 -6.79
N SER A 101 11.23 6.59 -7.10
CA SER A 101 11.25 5.48 -8.08
C SER A 101 11.81 5.93 -9.44
N LYS A 102 11.30 7.03 -10.00
CA LYS A 102 11.75 7.55 -11.30
C LYS A 102 13.19 8.04 -11.29
N ASN A 103 13.64 8.65 -10.20
CA ASN A 103 15.04 9.08 -10.09
C ASN A 103 16.00 7.89 -9.99
N THR A 104 15.55 6.76 -9.44
CA THR A 104 16.37 5.55 -9.36
C THR A 104 16.56 4.92 -10.76
N GLU A 105 15.52 4.97 -11.61
CA GLU A 105 15.58 4.52 -13.02
C GLU A 105 16.50 5.37 -13.91
N ILE A 106 16.93 6.56 -13.49
CA ILE A 106 17.89 7.40 -14.24
C ILE A 106 19.34 6.92 -14.03
N PHE A 107 19.59 6.13 -12.98
CA PHE A 107 20.93 5.64 -12.61
C PHE A 107 21.14 4.14 -12.89
N ASP A 108 20.14 3.45 -13.46
CA ASP A 108 20.24 2.09 -14.01
C ASP A 108 20.39 2.12 -15.54
#